data_AF-A0A966WUF0-F1
#
_entry.id   AF-A0A966WUF0-F1
#
_cell.length_a   1.000
_cell.length_b   1.000
_cell.length_c   1.000
_cell.angle_alpha   90.00
_cell.angle_beta   90.00
_cell.angle_gamma   90.00
#
_symmetry.space_group_name_H-M   'P 1'
#
loop_
_entity.id
_entity.type
_entity.pdbx_description
1 polymer ?
#
loop_
_entity_poly.entity_id
_entity_poly.type
_entity_poly.pdbx_seq_one_letter_code
_entity_poly.pdbx_strand_id
1 'polypeptide(L)' 'MSLDQLKAFMARLQSDAALKQQVLAAATADDVAQIAMTLGFEFSGDELLRVSGQRFDRVTVRKNDIPGEYN' A
#
# COMPACT_ATOMS: atom_id res chain seq x y z
N MET A 1 2.85 -3.15 -18.62
CA MET A 1 1.53 -2.54 -18.36
C MET A 1 1.34 -2.20 -16.88
N SER A 2 1.72 -3.06 -15.93
CA SER A 2 1.49 -2.85 -14.48
C SER A 2 2.34 -1.76 -13.78
N LEU A 3 3.56 -1.48 -14.26
CA LEU A 3 4.49 -0.53 -13.61
C LEU A 3 4.02 0.93 -13.70
N ASP A 4 3.25 1.27 -14.74
CA ASP A 4 2.70 2.61 -14.93
C ASP A 4 1.54 2.87 -13.95
N GLN A 5 0.63 1.89 -13.81
CA GLN A 5 -0.46 1.90 -12.84
C GLN A 5 0.05 2.02 -11.41
N LEU A 6 1.09 1.27 -11.07
CA LEU A 6 1.72 1.35 -9.74
C LEU A 6 2.31 2.74 -9.46
N LYS A 7 2.98 3.36 -10.45
CA LYS A 7 3.52 4.72 -10.32
C LYS A 7 2.43 5.76 -10.18
N ALA A 8 1.36 5.66 -10.97
CA ALA A 8 0.21 6.54 -10.88
C ALA A 8 -0.49 6.40 -9.52
N PHE A 9 -0.62 5.18 -9.01
CA PHE A 9 -1.12 4.92 -7.66
C PHE A 9 -0.23 5.55 -6.58
N MET A 10 1.10 5.42 -6.67
CA MET A 10 2.03 6.05 -5.71
C MET A 10 1.95 7.59 -5.75
N ALA A 11 1.86 8.18 -6.94
CA ALA A 11 1.67 9.62 -7.09
C ALA A 11 0.35 10.08 -6.44
N ARG A 12 -0.72 9.29 -6.62
CA ARG A 12 -2.01 9.55 -5.96
C ARG A 12 -1.92 9.40 -4.45
N LEU A 13 -1.26 8.35 -3.96
CA LEU A 13 -1.05 8.08 -2.53
C LEU A 13 -0.29 9.21 -1.81
N GLN A 14 0.63 9.88 -2.51
CA GLN A 14 1.36 11.04 -1.98
C GLN A 14 0.50 12.31 -1.91
N SER A 15 -0.43 12.48 -2.84
CA SER A 15 -1.30 13.65 -2.93
C SER A 15 -2.58 13.51 -2.09
N ASP A 16 -3.01 12.27 -1.83
CA ASP A 16 -4.29 11.95 -1.21
C ASP A 16 -4.09 11.32 0.19
N ALA A 17 -4.23 12.15 1.22
CA ALA A 17 -4.00 11.73 2.61
C ALA A 17 -5.03 10.68 3.09
N ALA A 18 -6.26 10.73 2.58
CA ALA A 18 -7.30 9.75 2.90
C ALA A 18 -6.96 8.38 2.31
N LEU A 19 -6.49 8.34 1.07
CA LEU A 19 -5.96 7.12 0.46
C LEU A 19 -4.78 6.58 1.26
N LYS A 20 -3.87 7.46 1.69
CA LYS A 20 -2.74 7.06 2.54
C LYS A 20 -3.18 6.42 3.84
N GLN A 21 -4.20 6.94 4.51
CA GLN A 21 -4.75 6.31 5.72
C GLN A 21 -5.36 4.93 5.45
N GLN A 22 -6.06 4.76 4.31
CA GLN A 22 -6.59 3.45 3.92
C GLN A 22 -5.47 2.43 3.65
N VAL A 23 -4.42 2.84 2.93
CA VAL A 23 -3.25 1.98 2.67
C VAL A 23 -2.45 1.68 3.95
N LEU A 24 -2.41 2.61 4.90
CA LEU A 24 -1.78 2.38 6.21
C LEU A 24 -2.62 1.46 7.11
N ALA A 25 -3.94 1.45 6.95
CA ALA A 25 -4.84 0.53 7.63
C ALA A 25 -4.83 -0.88 7.02
N ALA A 26 -4.33 -1.01 5.78
CA ALA A 26 -4.19 -2.28 5.10
C ALA A 26 -3.09 -3.14 5.77
N ALA A 27 -3.43 -4.39 6.10
CA ALA A 27 -2.52 -5.30 6.78
C ALA A 27 -1.51 -5.96 5.83
N THR A 28 -1.87 -6.12 4.57
CA THR A 28 -1.05 -6.82 3.56
C THR A 28 -0.95 -6.06 2.25
N ALA A 29 0.04 -6.42 1.42
CA ALA A 29 0.16 -5.87 0.07
C ALA A 29 -1.03 -6.26 -0.83
N ASP A 30 -1.71 -7.36 -0.51
CA ASP A 30 -2.93 -7.79 -1.21
C ASP A 30 -4.11 -6.85 -0.90
N ASP A 31 -4.28 -6.48 0.37
CA ASP A 31 -5.27 -5.46 0.78
C ASP A 31 -5.03 -4.12 0.07
N VAL A 32 -3.76 -3.71 -0.07
CA VAL A 32 -3.42 -2.48 -0.80
C VAL A 32 -3.75 -2.61 -2.29
N ALA A 33 -3.53 -3.78 -2.90
CA ALA A 33 -3.91 -4.04 -4.28
C ALA A 33 -5.44 -3.99 -4.46
N GLN A 34 -6.23 -4.49 -3.52
CA GLN A 34 -7.70 -4.36 -3.53
C GLN A 34 -8.17 -2.90 -3.45
N ILE A 35 -7.56 -2.09 -2.59
CA ILE A 35 -7.85 -0.65 -2.50
C ILE A 35 -7.54 0.04 -3.83
N ALA A 36 -6.39 -0.28 -4.43
CA ALA A 36 -5.99 0.28 -5.70
C ALA A 36 -6.89 -0.16 -6.86
N MET A 37 -7.32 -1.42 -6.86
CA MET A 37 -8.27 -1.97 -7.83
C MET A 37 -9.61 -1.22 -7.79
N THR A 38 -10.09 -0.87 -6.59
CA THR A 38 -11.30 -0.05 -6.40
C THR A 38 -11.18 1.35 -7.02
N LEU A 39 -9.95 1.87 -7.10
CA LEU A 39 -9.63 3.17 -7.71
C LEU A 39 -9.34 3.07 -9.22
N GLY A 40 -9.40 1.86 -9.79
CA GLY A 40 -9.10 1.60 -11.20
C GLY A 40 -7.63 1.34 -11.51
N PHE A 41 -6.78 1.14 -10.49
CA PHE A 41 -5.39 0.73 -10.67
C PHE A 41 -5.26 -0.80 -10.63
N GLU A 42 -4.70 -1.37 -11.67
CA GLU A 42 -4.55 -2.83 -11.79
C GLU A 42 -3.08 -3.22 -11.58
N PHE A 43 -2.76 -3.66 -10.35
CA PHE A 43 -1.46 -4.23 -10.00
C PHE A 43 -1.60 -5.29 -8.92
N SER A 44 -0.63 -6.21 -8.86
CA SER A 44 -0.59 -7.26 -7.84
C SER A 44 0.15 -6.83 -6.58
N GLY A 45 -0.22 -7.39 -5.43
CA GLY A 45 0.50 -7.17 -4.16
C GLY A 45 1.98 -7.57 -4.24
N ASP A 46 2.35 -8.58 -5.04
CA ASP A 46 3.75 -8.95 -5.30
C ASP A 46 4.53 -7.83 -5.99
N GLU A 47 3.92 -7.14 -6.95
CA GLU A 47 4.54 -6.00 -7.64
C GLU A 47 4.74 -4.83 -6.69
N LEU A 48 3.77 -4.60 -5.80
CA LEU A 48 3.90 -3.63 -4.72
C LEU A 48 5.04 -4.01 -3.76
N LEU A 49 5.19 -5.29 -3.42
CA LEU A 49 6.31 -5.80 -2.61
C LEU A 49 7.65 -5.69 -3.33
N ARG A 50 7.71 -5.86 -4.65
CA ARG A 50 8.95 -5.67 -5.43
C ARG A 50 9.43 -4.23 -5.41
N VAL A 51 8.52 -3.26 -5.42
CA VAL A 51 8.86 -1.83 -5.30
C VAL A 51 9.04 -1.41 -3.85
N SER A 52 8.28 -1.98 -2.91
CA SER A 52 8.37 -1.68 -1.47
C SER A 52 9.60 -2.30 -0.80
N GLY A 53 10.00 -3.49 -1.24
CA GLY A 53 11.19 -4.21 -0.79
C GLY A 53 12.51 -3.52 -1.14
N GLN A 54 12.48 -2.52 -2.02
CA GLN A 54 13.63 -1.68 -2.36
C GLN A 54 13.87 -0.53 -1.35
N ARG A 55 13.12 -0.51 -0.23
CA ARG A 55 13.07 0.47 0.89
C ARG A 55 12.10 1.63 0.65
N PHE A 56 10.86 1.44 1.13
CA PHE A 56 10.03 2.54 1.60
C PHE A 56 10.48 2.95 3.01
N ASP A 57 11.36 3.93 3.11
CA ASP A 57 11.97 4.48 4.34
C ASP A 57 10.95 5.05 5.36
N ARG A 58 9.63 4.94 5.12
CA ARG A 58 8.61 5.55 5.99
C ARG A 58 7.28 4.83 6.14
N VAL A 59 7.06 3.72 5.43
CA VAL A 59 5.85 2.90 5.60
C VAL A 59 6.29 1.45 5.71
N THR A 60 6.76 1.08 6.90
CA THR A 60 6.89 -0.33 7.25
C THR A 60 5.47 -0.88 7.35
N VAL A 61 4.99 -1.56 6.31
CA VAL A 61 3.84 -2.47 6.43
C VAL A 61 4.32 -3.60 7.34
N ARG A 62 4.21 -3.38 8.64
CA ARG A 62 4.50 -4.40 9.64
C ARG A 62 3.45 -5.46 9.47
N LYS A 63 3.87 -6.68 9.11
CA LYS A 63 3.10 -7.89 9.41
C LYS A 63 2.66 -7.78 10.86
N ASN A 64 1.36 -7.72 11.05
CA ASN A 64 0.65 -7.62 12.30
C ASN A 64 1.34 -8.38 13.45
N ASP A 65 2.02 -7.63 14.32
CA ASP A 65 2.41 -8.07 15.66
C ASP A 65 1.83 -7.01 16.60
N ILE A 66 0.54 -7.19 16.96
CA ILE A 66 -0.09 -6.45 18.04
C ILE A 66 -0.05 -7.35 19.28
N PRO A 67 0.81 -7.03 20.25
CA PRO A 67 0.43 -7.13 21.64
C PRO A 67 0.48 -5.71 22.21
N GLY A 68 -0.66 -5.06 22.25
CA GLY A 68 -0.77 -3.69 22.74
C GLY A 68 -2.18 -3.43 23.22
N GLU A 69 -2.45 -3.87 24.45
CA GLU A 69 -3.55 -3.39 25.26
C GLU A 69 -3.59 -1.86 25.23
N TYR A 70 -4.74 -1.30 24.84
CA TYR A 70 -5.06 0.09 25.12
C TYR A 70 -5.92 0.12 26.38
N ASN A 71 -5.48 0.94 27.34
CA ASN A 71 -6.15 1.25 28.61
C ASN A 71 -7.63 1.63 28.41
#